data_AF-A0A6B3MCE0-F1
#
_entry.id   AF-A0A6B3MCE0-F1
#
_cell.length_a   1.000
_cell.length_b   1.000
_cell.length_c   1.000
_cell.angle_alpha   90.00
_cell.angle_beta   90.00
_cell.angle_gamma   90.00
#
_symmetry.space_group_name_H-M   'P 1'
#
loop_
_entity.id
_entity.type
_entity.pdbx_description
1 polymer ?
#
loop_
_entity_poly.entity_id
_entity_poly.type
_entity_poly.pdbx_seq_one_letter_code
_entity_poly.pdbx_strand_id
1 'polypeptide(L)'
;MGINVKKNVNFKIDSPNSTQKYTPLDVKNLTLDNETEYKEIFQQRINLLKNRKLLPSQLRLGAIDWKQIKEKEAEPNALPPIVVISSQRDEWLEIICDRVKNLEVSFTDVNDNSALIAGATPWYHPKRINDSNRSVYIVVHLLELKPYLNSLRDHNLTIIGWCFNCPEKETFVGFGASRFAAIEFCKHILPRNEKKDRKAWLVDDNVVFVENFPGFSTVEEAMDKKSNIWGLGFKGATCNKSDYEFSSQGKSYQGGEWMEKNLDDNGVLQQCVLWNIEKLNEEKINFSPYFITSNEDTSLSNYLMKKKPSKLRIYSPGKIYKGQHKPNNKKKPRTKPQYDINYQRDNIIKIFGEREKTTIVNPPSNQEYELGKYIEEKFTNDDQKNKVQSIAIEQIMAHVVEQQKNWVPQEIFQPNITKEQNIEEKTINPKPESK
;
A
#
# COMPACT_ATOMS: atom_id res chain seq x y z
N MET A 1 12.03 -23.49 -6.29
CA MET A 1 12.52 -22.87 -5.04
C MET A 1 11.47 -21.86 -4.62
N GLY A 2 10.74 -21.89 -3.51
CA GLY A 2 10.89 -22.58 -2.24
C GLY A 2 10.41 -21.60 -1.15
N ILE A 3 9.14 -21.16 -1.22
CA ILE A 3 8.58 -20.28 -0.17
C ILE A 3 8.42 -21.14 1.08
N ASN A 4 9.29 -20.89 2.06
CA ASN A 4 9.39 -21.63 3.31
C ASN A 4 8.12 -21.44 4.16
N VAL A 5 7.27 -22.47 4.18
CA VAL A 5 5.92 -22.53 4.76
C VAL A 5 5.92 -22.59 6.30
N LYS A 6 7.08 -22.68 6.96
CA LYS A 6 7.17 -22.89 8.43
C LYS A 6 6.81 -21.68 9.32
N LYS A 7 6.26 -20.59 8.78
CA LYS A 7 5.69 -19.48 9.58
C LYS A 7 4.17 -19.28 9.44
N ASN A 8 3.47 -20.08 8.63
CA ASN A 8 2.07 -19.83 8.30
C ASN A 8 1.06 -20.73 9.04
N VAL A 9 1.50 -21.46 10.07
CA VAL A 9 0.59 -22.28 10.91
C VAL A 9 0.63 -21.75 12.33
N ASN A 10 0.03 -20.57 12.51
CA ASN A 10 -0.52 -20.12 13.79
C ASN A 10 -1.50 -19.00 13.43
N PHE A 11 -2.76 -19.36 13.17
CA PHE A 11 -3.91 -18.46 13.29
C PHE A 11 -4.06 -18.07 14.77
N LYS A 12 -3.07 -17.37 15.33
CA LYS A 12 -3.23 -16.66 16.60
C LYS A 12 -3.64 -15.24 16.24
N ILE A 13 -4.94 -15.04 16.01
CA ILE A 13 -5.56 -13.73 16.20
C ILE A 13 -5.71 -13.54 17.72
N ASP A 14 -4.61 -13.61 18.48
CA ASP A 14 -4.64 -13.47 19.94
C ASP A 14 -4.72 -11.99 20.37
N SER A 15 -4.99 -11.07 19.43
CA SER A 15 -5.27 -9.69 19.78
C SER A 15 -6.15 -9.00 18.73
N PRO A 16 -7.16 -8.20 19.14
CA PRO A 16 -7.80 -7.24 18.26
C PRO A 16 -6.81 -6.22 17.63
N ASN A 17 -5.54 -6.20 18.08
CA ASN A 17 -4.43 -5.43 17.52
C ASN A 17 -3.50 -6.25 16.58
N SER A 18 -3.93 -7.43 16.10
CA SER A 18 -3.17 -8.20 15.11
C SER A 18 -2.94 -7.39 13.81
N THR A 19 -1.72 -6.89 13.63
CA THR A 19 -1.30 -6.03 12.50
C THR A 19 -0.80 -6.82 11.28
N GLN A 20 -0.92 -8.16 11.26
CA GLN A 20 -0.42 -8.96 10.14
C GLN A 20 -1.49 -9.13 9.06
N LYS A 21 -1.33 -8.34 7.99
CA LYS A 21 -2.20 -8.30 6.80
C LYS A 21 -2.17 -9.61 5.97
N TYR A 22 -1.25 -10.52 6.26
CA TYR A 22 -0.91 -11.68 5.43
C TYR A 22 -0.77 -12.99 6.21
N THR A 23 -1.59 -13.26 7.23
CA THR A 23 -1.67 -14.63 7.78
C THR A 23 -2.52 -15.46 6.82
N PRO A 24 -1.93 -16.35 6.00
CA PRO A 24 -2.67 -16.98 4.91
C PRO A 24 -3.65 -18.02 5.45
N LEU A 25 -4.81 -18.17 4.79
CA LEU A 25 -5.33 -19.52 4.62
C LEU A 25 -4.29 -20.30 3.81
N ASP A 26 -4.17 -21.61 4.00
CA ASP A 26 -3.28 -22.42 3.16
C ASP A 26 -3.89 -22.63 1.76
N VAL A 27 -3.96 -21.54 0.99
CA VAL A 27 -4.57 -21.45 -0.35
C VAL A 27 -3.70 -22.14 -1.41
N LYS A 28 -2.45 -22.48 -1.09
CA LYS A 28 -1.51 -23.08 -2.06
C LYS A 28 -1.92 -24.46 -2.55
N ASN A 29 -2.85 -25.09 -1.85
CA ASN A 29 -3.42 -26.38 -2.22
C ASN A 29 -4.83 -26.26 -2.82
N LEU A 30 -5.31 -25.03 -3.13
CA LEU A 30 -6.55 -24.88 -3.87
C LEU A 30 -6.34 -25.31 -5.32
N THR A 31 -7.00 -26.40 -5.70
CA THR A 31 -7.17 -26.76 -7.11
C THR A 31 -8.14 -25.75 -7.73
N LEU A 32 -7.67 -24.91 -8.64
CA LEU A 32 -8.52 -23.97 -9.38
C LEU A 32 -9.11 -24.66 -10.63
N ASP A 33 -10.00 -25.63 -10.49
CA ASP A 33 -10.68 -26.31 -11.61
C ASP A 33 -12.04 -25.71 -11.98
N ASN A 34 -12.64 -24.91 -11.10
CA ASN A 34 -13.94 -24.29 -11.30
C ASN A 34 -13.86 -22.85 -11.87
N GLU A 35 -13.66 -22.71 -13.18
CA GLU A 35 -13.64 -21.42 -13.89
C GLU A 35 -14.82 -20.51 -13.54
N THR A 36 -16.02 -21.07 -13.56
CA THR A 36 -17.28 -20.36 -13.39
C THR A 36 -17.34 -19.69 -12.02
N GLU A 37 -16.98 -20.43 -10.98
CA GLU A 37 -16.98 -19.93 -9.60
C GLU A 37 -16.01 -18.77 -9.40
N TYR A 38 -14.77 -18.87 -9.91
CA TYR A 38 -13.81 -17.77 -9.74
C TYR A 38 -14.19 -16.52 -10.53
N LYS A 39 -14.71 -16.69 -11.75
CA LYS A 39 -15.30 -15.57 -12.51
C LYS A 39 -16.43 -14.92 -11.73
N GLU A 40 -17.27 -15.73 -11.09
CA GLU A 40 -18.38 -15.25 -10.28
C GLU A 40 -17.89 -14.41 -9.10
N ILE A 41 -16.84 -14.81 -8.37
CA ILE A 41 -16.25 -14.01 -7.28
C ILE A 41 -15.87 -12.60 -7.76
N PHE A 42 -15.14 -12.49 -8.88
CA PHE A 42 -14.79 -11.18 -9.43
C PHE A 42 -16.04 -10.37 -9.82
N GLN A 43 -16.98 -11.00 -10.53
CA GLN A 43 -18.19 -10.34 -11.00
C GLN A 43 -19.11 -9.91 -9.86
N GLN A 44 -19.22 -10.68 -8.79
CA GLN A 44 -19.98 -10.32 -7.60
C GLN A 44 -19.41 -9.05 -6.96
N ARG A 45 -18.08 -8.94 -6.83
CA ARG A 45 -17.43 -7.72 -6.32
C ARG A 45 -17.64 -6.52 -7.24
N ILE A 46 -17.40 -6.70 -8.54
CA ILE A 46 -17.57 -5.66 -9.55
C ILE A 46 -19.00 -5.14 -9.54
N ASN A 47 -19.98 -6.04 -9.64
CA ASN A 47 -21.39 -5.70 -9.69
C ASN A 47 -21.86 -5.05 -8.39
N LEU A 48 -21.39 -5.49 -7.22
CA LEU A 48 -21.76 -4.85 -5.95
C LEU A 48 -21.30 -3.39 -5.92
N LEU A 49 -20.01 -3.15 -6.19
CA LEU A 49 -19.45 -1.80 -6.10
C LEU A 49 -20.01 -0.88 -7.20
N LYS A 50 -20.30 -1.43 -8.38
CA LYS A 50 -20.98 -0.72 -9.47
C LYS A 50 -22.42 -0.36 -9.14
N ASN A 51 -23.20 -1.31 -8.61
CA ASN A 51 -24.60 -1.07 -8.24
C ASN A 51 -24.74 -0.03 -7.12
N ARG A 52 -23.76 0.02 -6.20
CA ARG A 52 -23.67 1.05 -5.17
C ARG A 52 -23.06 2.37 -5.65
N LYS A 53 -22.66 2.46 -6.93
CA LYS A 53 -21.99 3.64 -7.51
C LYS A 53 -20.71 4.03 -6.76
N LEU A 54 -20.03 3.04 -6.20
CA LEU A 54 -18.73 3.20 -5.54
C LEU A 54 -17.59 3.13 -6.55
N LEU A 55 -17.68 2.23 -7.54
CA LEU A 55 -16.70 2.05 -8.60
C LEU A 55 -17.34 1.64 -9.94
N PRO A 56 -16.75 2.03 -11.09
CA PRO A 56 -15.78 3.11 -11.22
C PRO A 56 -16.44 4.44 -10.83
N SER A 57 -15.68 5.32 -10.17
CA SER A 57 -16.14 6.66 -9.78
C SER A 57 -15.02 7.68 -9.99
N GLN A 58 -15.39 8.95 -10.08
CA GLN A 58 -14.44 10.06 -10.13
C GLN A 58 -13.60 10.07 -8.84
N LEU A 59 -12.29 10.26 -8.97
CA LEU A 59 -11.39 10.39 -7.84
C LEU A 59 -11.29 11.88 -7.49
N ARG A 60 -11.44 12.22 -6.22
CA ARG A 60 -11.15 13.55 -5.69
C ARG A 60 -9.82 13.51 -4.94
N LEU A 61 -8.94 14.44 -5.25
CA LEU A 61 -7.68 14.63 -4.52
C LEU A 61 -7.72 16.00 -3.83
N GLY A 62 -7.38 16.03 -2.54
CA GLY A 62 -7.37 17.22 -1.70
C GLY A 62 -5.95 17.64 -1.32
N ALA A 63 -5.58 18.89 -1.51
CA ALA A 63 -4.30 19.45 -1.07
C ALA A 63 -4.45 20.91 -0.65
N ILE A 64 -3.51 21.44 0.13
CA ILE A 64 -3.49 22.87 0.50
C ILE A 64 -3.12 23.72 -0.72
N ASP A 65 -2.06 23.35 -1.44
CA ASP A 65 -1.54 24.13 -2.56
C ASP A 65 -1.19 23.24 -3.75
N TRP A 66 -2.16 23.07 -4.65
CA TRP A 66 -1.96 22.31 -5.89
C TRP A 66 -0.96 22.95 -6.85
N LYS A 67 -0.85 24.27 -6.82
CA LYS A 67 0.05 25.02 -7.71
C LYS A 67 1.49 24.72 -7.31
N GLN A 68 1.82 24.87 -6.03
CA GLN A 68 3.15 24.57 -5.50
C GLN A 68 3.58 23.13 -5.79
N ILE A 69 2.69 22.16 -5.59
CA ILE A 69 2.98 20.74 -5.87
C ILE A 69 3.38 20.55 -7.34
N LYS A 70 2.56 21.05 -8.27
CA LYS A 70 2.82 20.88 -9.70
C LYS A 70 4.05 21.65 -10.18
N GLU A 71 4.27 22.86 -9.67
CA GLU A 71 5.45 23.66 -9.99
C GLU A 71 6.72 22.94 -9.54
N LYS A 72 6.74 22.40 -8.31
CA LYS A 72 7.88 21.66 -7.78
C LYS A 72 8.20 20.40 -8.60
N GLU A 73 7.19 19.60 -8.95
CA GLU A 73 7.40 18.39 -9.74
C GLU A 73 7.72 18.67 -11.22
N ALA A 74 7.51 19.91 -11.69
CA ALA A 74 7.90 20.37 -13.01
C ALA A 74 9.32 20.96 -13.06
N GLU A 75 10.02 21.10 -11.93
CA GLU A 75 11.37 21.67 -11.91
C GLU A 75 12.38 20.77 -12.67
N PRO A 76 13.36 21.35 -13.41
CA PRO A 76 14.34 20.58 -14.19
C PRO A 76 15.17 19.58 -13.38
N ASN A 77 15.40 19.85 -12.10
CA ASN A 77 16.13 19.02 -11.14
C ASN A 77 15.22 18.20 -10.22
N ALA A 78 13.89 18.27 -10.35
CA ALA A 78 12.97 17.45 -9.56
C ALA A 78 13.31 15.96 -9.69
N LEU A 79 13.44 15.29 -8.55
CA LEU A 79 13.72 13.87 -8.42
C LEU A 79 12.43 13.09 -8.16
N PRO A 80 12.37 11.77 -8.45
CA PRO A 80 11.19 10.95 -8.20
C PRO A 80 10.59 11.15 -6.79
N PRO A 81 9.34 11.59 -6.65
CA PRO A 81 8.78 11.87 -5.33
C PRO A 81 8.59 10.58 -4.54
N ILE A 82 8.57 10.72 -3.21
CA ILE A 82 8.18 9.64 -2.29
C ILE A 82 6.73 9.85 -1.87
N VAL A 83 5.87 8.90 -2.23
CA VAL A 83 4.45 8.88 -1.92
C VAL A 83 4.18 7.81 -0.87
N VAL A 84 3.92 8.27 0.34
CA VAL A 84 3.68 7.45 1.51
C VAL A 84 2.19 7.19 1.66
N ILE A 85 1.80 5.93 1.84
CA ILE A 85 0.40 5.55 1.98
C ILE A 85 0.12 5.30 3.46
N SER A 86 -0.81 6.07 4.02
CA SER A 86 -1.12 6.00 5.45
C SER A 86 -2.62 6.03 5.72
N SER A 87 -3.01 5.45 6.86
CA SER A 87 -4.37 5.56 7.39
C SER A 87 -4.35 5.32 8.89
N GLN A 88 -5.06 6.17 9.64
CA GLN A 88 -5.27 6.11 11.09
C GLN A 88 -3.98 6.04 11.91
N ARG A 89 -2.93 6.76 11.48
CA ARG A 89 -1.61 6.79 12.14
C ARG A 89 -1.01 8.18 12.28
N ASP A 90 -1.82 9.23 12.19
CA ASP A 90 -1.40 10.62 12.38
C ASP A 90 -0.60 10.82 13.68
N GLU A 91 -1.16 10.46 14.84
CA GLU A 91 -0.47 10.61 16.13
C GLU A 91 0.84 9.79 16.21
N TRP A 92 0.87 8.59 15.62
CA TRP A 92 2.06 7.75 15.66
C TRP A 92 3.16 8.29 14.74
N LEU A 93 2.79 8.79 13.56
CA LEU A 93 3.71 9.42 12.63
C LEU A 93 4.31 10.68 13.22
N GLU A 94 3.52 11.52 13.90
CA GLU A 94 4.02 12.68 14.66
C GLU A 94 5.13 12.25 15.63
N ILE A 95 4.89 11.24 16.46
CA ILE A 95 5.88 10.74 17.43
C ILE A 95 7.18 10.30 16.74
N ILE A 96 7.10 9.51 15.66
CA ILE A 96 8.32 9.00 15.01
C ILE A 96 9.03 10.05 14.14
N CYS A 97 8.30 11.03 13.61
CA CYS A 97 8.87 12.19 12.90
C CYS A 97 9.56 13.15 13.88
N ASP A 98 8.96 13.41 15.05
CA ASP A 98 9.54 14.22 16.11
C ASP A 98 10.88 13.65 16.58
N ARG A 99 11.02 12.33 16.67
CA ARG A 99 12.31 11.70 16.97
C ARG A 99 13.38 12.12 15.97
N VAL A 100 13.12 12.07 14.66
CA VAL A 100 14.09 12.49 13.63
C VAL A 100 14.39 13.99 13.73
N LYS A 101 13.34 14.80 13.89
CA LYS A 101 13.46 16.25 14.01
C LYS A 101 14.37 16.66 15.17
N ASN A 102 14.19 16.02 16.33
CA ASN A 102 14.89 16.33 17.58
C ASN A 102 16.30 15.70 17.69
N LEU A 103 16.71 14.83 16.77
CA LEU A 103 18.07 14.33 16.72
C LEU A 103 19.03 15.43 16.22
N GLU A 104 20.04 15.78 17.01
CA GLU A 104 21.10 16.72 16.63
C GLU A 104 22.16 16.07 15.71
N VAL A 105 21.69 15.44 14.63
CA VAL A 105 22.52 14.76 13.65
C VAL A 105 22.18 15.25 12.25
N SER A 106 23.22 15.50 11.45
CA SER A 106 23.12 15.74 10.02
C SER A 106 23.22 14.39 9.30
N PHE A 107 22.10 13.87 8.82
CA PHE A 107 22.09 12.60 8.11
C PHE A 107 22.70 12.78 6.72
N THR A 108 23.53 11.83 6.30
CA THR A 108 24.06 11.84 4.92
C THR A 108 22.96 11.48 3.94
N ASP A 109 22.23 10.41 4.23
CA ASP A 109 21.09 9.90 3.48
C ASP A 109 20.21 9.00 4.37
N VAL A 110 19.26 8.29 3.75
CA VAL A 110 18.35 7.37 4.43
C VAL A 110 19.02 6.11 5.01
N ASN A 111 20.26 5.80 4.60
CA ASN A 111 21.07 4.71 5.13
C ASN A 111 21.74 5.06 6.46
N ASP A 112 21.73 6.34 6.86
CA ASP A 112 22.35 6.77 8.10
C ASP A 112 21.61 6.20 9.33
N ASN A 113 22.25 5.25 9.99
CA ASN A 113 21.68 4.54 11.13
C ASN A 113 21.61 5.36 12.41
N SER A 114 22.28 6.50 12.46
CA SER A 114 22.12 7.42 13.60
C SER A 114 20.66 7.85 13.75
N ALA A 115 19.86 7.78 12.67
CA ALA A 115 18.42 8.01 12.71
C ALA A 115 17.65 6.99 13.57
N LEU A 116 18.22 5.81 13.85
CA LEU A 116 17.55 4.71 14.56
C LEU A 116 17.91 4.65 16.05
N ILE A 117 18.82 5.50 16.53
CA ILE A 117 19.27 5.47 17.94
C ILE A 117 18.15 5.77 18.94
N ALA A 118 17.15 6.56 18.51
CA ALA A 118 15.96 6.89 19.29
C ALA A 118 14.78 5.93 19.05
N GLY A 119 15.01 4.80 18.36
CA GLY A 119 14.00 3.82 17.99
C GLY A 119 13.51 3.98 16.55
N ALA A 120 12.25 3.61 16.30
CA ALA A 120 11.67 3.71 14.96
C ALA A 120 11.60 5.17 14.49
N THR A 121 12.07 5.41 13.27
CA THR A 121 12.00 6.70 12.56
C THR A 121 11.63 6.46 11.09
N PRO A 122 10.82 7.32 10.44
CA PRO A 122 10.39 7.07 9.06
C PRO A 122 11.57 7.12 8.09
N TRP A 123 11.69 6.11 7.22
CA TRP A 123 12.73 6.07 6.18
C TRP A 123 12.63 7.26 5.21
N TYR A 124 11.41 7.73 4.99
CA TYR A 124 11.06 8.81 4.07
C TYR A 124 11.03 10.21 4.72
N HIS A 125 11.54 10.39 5.95
CA HIS A 125 11.53 11.72 6.57
C HIS A 125 12.46 12.68 5.80
N PRO A 126 12.03 13.91 5.42
CA PRO A 126 12.84 14.83 4.59
C PRO A 126 14.26 15.09 5.12
N LYS A 127 14.40 15.25 6.45
CA LYS A 127 15.72 15.39 7.11
C LYS A 127 16.66 14.19 6.88
N ARG A 128 16.14 12.97 6.77
CA ARG A 128 16.92 11.76 6.47
C ARG A 128 17.23 11.63 4.98
N ILE A 129 16.27 11.97 4.13
CA ILE A 129 16.48 12.00 2.67
C ILE A 129 17.61 12.97 2.32
N ASN A 130 17.64 14.12 3.00
CA ASN A 130 18.65 15.15 2.84
C ASN A 130 18.81 15.63 1.38
N ASP A 131 17.70 15.70 0.66
CA ASP A 131 17.64 16.16 -0.73
C ASP A 131 16.38 17.03 -0.95
N SER A 132 16.57 18.33 -1.19
CA SER A 132 15.48 19.29 -1.37
C SER A 132 14.70 19.07 -2.66
N ASN A 133 15.31 18.42 -3.66
CA ASN A 133 14.72 18.17 -4.97
C ASN A 133 13.76 16.98 -4.95
N ARG A 134 13.69 16.25 -3.82
CA ARG A 134 12.81 15.10 -3.62
C ARG A 134 11.66 15.46 -2.69
N SER A 135 10.45 15.49 -3.24
CA SER A 135 9.24 15.71 -2.45
C SER A 135 8.82 14.47 -1.68
N VAL A 136 8.17 14.68 -0.54
CA VAL A 136 7.52 13.63 0.24
C VAL A 136 6.06 13.98 0.44
N TYR A 137 5.19 13.13 -0.09
CA TYR A 137 3.74 13.23 0.00
C TYR A 137 3.20 12.12 0.90
N ILE A 138 2.29 12.43 1.82
CA ILE A 138 1.53 11.42 2.56
C ILE A 138 0.10 11.42 2.04
N VAL A 139 -0.27 10.33 1.38
CA VAL A 139 -1.60 10.11 0.82
C VAL A 139 -2.47 9.39 1.85
N VAL A 140 -3.56 10.05 2.25
CA VAL A 140 -4.52 9.61 3.26
C VAL A 140 -5.94 9.77 2.75
N HIS A 141 -6.90 9.04 3.33
CA HIS A 141 -8.29 9.27 2.98
C HIS A 141 -8.70 10.71 3.35
N LEU A 142 -9.56 11.36 2.57
CA LEU A 142 -9.90 12.78 2.70
C LEU A 142 -10.48 13.14 4.08
N LEU A 143 -11.17 12.19 4.72
CA LEU A 143 -11.67 12.34 6.10
C LEU A 143 -10.52 12.47 7.13
N GLU A 144 -9.35 11.90 6.86
CA GLU A 144 -8.17 11.94 7.73
C GLU A 144 -7.25 13.13 7.46
N LEU A 145 -7.51 13.89 6.39
CA LEU A 145 -6.62 14.95 5.94
C LEU A 145 -6.32 15.97 7.05
N LYS A 146 -7.35 16.44 7.76
CA LYS A 146 -7.18 17.45 8.82
C LYS A 146 -6.35 16.93 10.01
N PRO A 147 -6.64 15.75 10.61
CA PRO A 147 -5.76 15.16 11.61
C PRO A 147 -4.28 15.09 11.19
N TYR A 148 -3.99 14.62 9.96
CA TYR A 148 -2.62 14.54 9.46
C TYR A 148 -1.98 15.92 9.26
N LEU A 149 -2.71 16.90 8.72
CA LEU A 149 -2.22 18.28 8.60
C LEU A 149 -1.85 18.88 9.96
N ASN A 150 -2.64 18.60 11.00
CA ASN A 150 -2.38 19.08 12.35
C ASN A 150 -1.16 18.41 12.99
N SER A 151 -1.09 17.07 12.91
CA SER A 151 -0.02 16.29 13.51
C SER A 151 1.32 16.44 12.79
N LEU A 152 1.32 16.75 11.48
CA LEU A 152 2.55 16.72 10.67
C LEU A 152 3.02 18.07 10.11
N ARG A 153 2.40 19.18 10.54
CA ARG A 153 2.68 20.56 10.09
C ARG A 153 4.16 20.96 10.07
N ASP A 154 4.96 20.50 11.04
CA ASP A 154 6.32 20.98 11.26
C ASP A 154 7.40 19.95 10.86
N HIS A 155 7.07 19.06 9.90
CA HIS A 155 7.96 18.00 9.42
C HIS A 155 8.32 18.08 7.92
N ASN A 156 7.96 19.16 7.23
CA ASN A 156 8.18 19.35 5.79
C ASN A 156 7.57 18.22 4.92
N LEU A 157 6.44 17.67 5.35
CA LEU A 157 5.66 16.65 4.65
C LEU A 157 4.43 17.30 4.03
N THR A 158 4.10 16.94 2.78
CA THR A 158 2.87 17.42 2.14
C THR A 158 1.77 16.37 2.26
N ILE A 159 0.63 16.72 2.83
CA ILE A 159 -0.48 15.77 3.02
C ILE A 159 -1.48 15.91 1.88
N ILE A 160 -1.82 14.77 1.27
CA ILE A 160 -2.76 14.64 0.16
C ILE A 160 -3.95 13.79 0.62
N GLY A 161 -5.15 14.36 0.58
CA GLY A 161 -6.39 13.66 0.84
C GLY A 161 -6.91 12.98 -0.43
N TRP A 162 -7.55 11.81 -0.32
CA TRP A 162 -8.24 11.18 -1.45
C TRP A 162 -9.63 10.68 -1.05
N CYS A 163 -10.59 10.74 -1.97
CA CYS A 163 -11.83 9.95 -1.87
C CYS A 163 -12.43 9.73 -3.26
N PHE A 164 -13.28 8.71 -3.40
CA PHE A 164 -14.13 8.57 -4.58
C PHE A 164 -15.38 9.45 -4.43
N ASN A 165 -15.92 9.92 -5.55
CA ASN A 165 -17.20 10.62 -5.60
C ASN A 165 -18.35 9.61 -5.44
N CYS A 166 -18.56 9.17 -4.21
CA CYS A 166 -19.61 8.22 -3.85
C CYS A 166 -20.95 8.93 -3.61
N PRO A 167 -22.09 8.20 -3.62
CA PRO A 167 -23.38 8.72 -3.18
C PRO A 167 -23.33 9.33 -1.77
N GLU A 168 -24.27 10.22 -1.47
CA GLU A 168 -24.36 10.89 -0.18
C GLU A 168 -24.40 9.85 0.97
N LYS A 169 -23.54 10.04 1.99
CA LYS A 169 -23.34 9.14 3.15
C LYS A 169 -22.58 7.83 2.89
N GLU A 170 -22.13 7.57 1.66
CA GLU A 170 -21.21 6.47 1.38
C GLU A 170 -19.76 6.96 1.28
N THR A 171 -18.81 6.11 1.64
CA THR A 171 -17.38 6.37 1.47
C THR A 171 -16.71 5.04 1.13
N PHE A 172 -15.84 5.06 0.13
CA PHE A 172 -15.09 3.88 -0.26
C PHE A 172 -13.68 3.92 0.31
N VAL A 173 -13.31 2.87 1.02
CA VAL A 173 -12.01 2.73 1.70
C VAL A 173 -11.49 1.30 1.53
N GLY A 174 -10.17 1.13 1.61
CA GLY A 174 -9.54 -0.18 1.46
C GLY A 174 -8.10 -0.05 1.00
N PHE A 175 -7.30 -1.10 1.17
CA PHE A 175 -5.88 -1.04 0.81
C PHE A 175 -5.65 -0.83 -0.70
N GLY A 176 -6.41 -1.54 -1.55
CA GLY A 176 -6.37 -1.36 -3.00
C GLY A 176 -6.79 0.04 -3.41
N ALA A 177 -7.83 0.61 -2.78
CA ALA A 177 -8.30 1.96 -3.04
C ALA A 177 -7.25 3.03 -2.68
N SER A 178 -6.58 2.90 -1.52
CA SER A 178 -5.54 3.84 -1.11
C SER A 178 -4.33 3.83 -2.06
N ARG A 179 -3.90 2.64 -2.50
CA ARG A 179 -2.79 2.49 -3.45
C ARG A 179 -3.17 2.94 -4.86
N PHE A 180 -4.41 2.67 -5.27
CA PHE A 180 -4.97 3.18 -6.50
C PHE A 180 -4.88 4.72 -6.54
N ALA A 181 -5.37 5.37 -5.48
CA ALA A 181 -5.34 6.82 -5.34
C ALA A 181 -3.91 7.39 -5.34
N ALA A 182 -2.96 6.70 -4.70
CA ALA A 182 -1.55 7.11 -4.70
C ALA A 182 -0.93 7.08 -6.11
N ILE A 183 -1.18 6.03 -6.90
CA ILE A 183 -0.70 5.97 -8.29
C ILE A 183 -1.39 7.02 -9.16
N GLU A 184 -2.70 7.22 -9.03
CA GLU A 184 -3.41 8.26 -9.80
C GLU A 184 -2.93 9.67 -9.41
N PHE A 185 -2.62 9.91 -8.14
CA PHE A 185 -1.95 11.14 -7.71
C PHE A 185 -0.62 11.33 -8.43
N CYS A 186 0.26 10.31 -8.48
CA CYS A 186 1.53 10.40 -9.22
C CYS A 186 1.31 10.70 -10.71
N LYS A 187 0.35 10.02 -11.36
CA LYS A 187 0.01 10.26 -12.78
C LYS A 187 -0.46 11.70 -13.04
N HIS A 188 -1.07 12.31 -12.02
CA HIS A 188 -1.64 13.65 -12.08
C HIS A 188 -0.61 14.76 -11.90
N ILE A 189 0.36 14.57 -11.00
CA ILE A 189 1.36 15.62 -10.67
C ILE A 189 2.60 15.58 -11.57
N LEU A 190 2.95 14.43 -12.15
CA LEU A 190 4.16 14.30 -12.94
C LEU A 190 3.94 14.81 -14.39
N PRO A 191 4.76 15.76 -14.89
CA PRO A 191 4.51 16.48 -16.14
C PRO A 191 4.55 15.59 -17.38
N ARG A 192 3.56 15.72 -18.27
CA ARG A 192 3.37 14.85 -19.45
C ARG A 192 4.36 15.04 -20.61
N ASN A 193 5.13 16.14 -20.62
CA ASN A 193 5.78 16.62 -21.83
C ASN A 193 7.31 16.64 -21.79
N GLU A 194 7.95 16.03 -20.79
CA GLU A 194 9.41 16.06 -20.66
C GLU A 194 10.06 14.69 -20.82
N LYS A 195 11.28 14.68 -21.36
CA LYS A 195 12.11 13.49 -21.61
C LYS A 195 12.48 12.70 -20.34
N LYS A 196 12.08 13.16 -19.14
CA LYS A 196 12.38 12.49 -17.87
C LYS A 196 11.54 11.24 -17.68
N ASP A 197 12.17 10.18 -17.19
CA ASP A 197 11.47 8.98 -16.73
C ASP A 197 10.58 9.34 -15.53
N ARG A 198 9.26 9.22 -15.68
CA ARG A 198 8.31 9.49 -14.60
C ARG A 198 8.31 8.33 -13.63
N LYS A 199 9.09 8.45 -12.58
CA LYS A 199 9.17 7.47 -11.50
C LYS A 199 8.62 8.07 -10.21
N ALA A 200 8.10 7.23 -9.33
CA ALA A 200 7.75 7.62 -7.97
C ALA A 200 7.94 6.43 -7.02
N TRP A 201 8.39 6.72 -5.81
CA TRP A 201 8.46 5.73 -4.74
C TRP A 201 7.09 5.63 -4.07
N LEU A 202 6.53 4.43 -3.96
CA LEU A 202 5.38 4.16 -3.09
C LEU A 202 5.88 3.42 -1.85
N VAL A 203 5.55 3.98 -0.68
CA VAL A 203 6.08 3.51 0.61
C VAL A 203 4.95 3.35 1.62
N ASP A 204 4.92 2.23 2.34
CA ASP A 204 4.04 2.06 3.49
C ASP A 204 4.51 2.98 4.64
N ASP A 205 3.57 3.61 5.33
CA ASP A 205 3.85 4.59 6.39
C ASP A 205 4.74 4.10 7.53
N ASN A 206 4.84 2.78 7.75
CA ASN A 206 5.70 2.20 8.77
C ASN A 206 7.03 1.65 8.29
N VAL A 207 7.46 1.93 7.06
CA VAL A 207 8.84 1.64 6.65
C VAL A 207 9.79 2.55 7.41
N VAL A 208 10.64 1.94 8.23
CA VAL A 208 11.61 2.62 9.10
C VAL A 208 13.01 2.58 8.50
N PHE A 209 13.34 1.47 7.83
CA PHE A 209 14.67 1.25 7.29
C PHE A 209 14.65 0.22 6.15
N VAL A 210 15.60 0.34 5.23
CA VAL A 210 15.86 -0.65 4.17
C VAL A 210 17.35 -1.00 4.24
N GLU A 211 17.67 -2.18 4.77
CA GLU A 211 19.06 -2.67 4.85
C GLU A 211 19.59 -2.96 3.45
N ASN A 212 20.87 -2.68 3.23
CA ASN A 212 21.54 -2.77 1.94
C ASN A 212 20.85 -1.92 0.85
N PHE A 213 20.24 -0.79 1.22
CA PHE A 213 19.67 0.11 0.24
C PHE A 213 20.80 0.78 -0.58
N PRO A 214 20.81 0.64 -1.92
CA PRO A 214 21.91 1.13 -2.76
C PRO A 214 21.95 2.64 -2.99
N GLY A 215 21.02 3.39 -2.40
CA GLY A 215 20.79 4.80 -2.68
C GLY A 215 19.72 5.03 -3.75
N PHE A 216 19.08 6.20 -3.70
CA PHE A 216 17.97 6.53 -4.60
C PHE A 216 18.42 6.57 -6.07
N SER A 217 19.50 7.30 -6.39
CA SER A 217 20.00 7.46 -7.77
C SER A 217 20.27 6.11 -8.43
N THR A 218 20.96 5.23 -7.72
CA THR A 218 21.33 3.89 -8.20
C THR A 218 20.10 3.06 -8.59
N VAL A 219 19.07 3.05 -7.74
CA VAL A 219 17.84 2.28 -8.00
C VAL A 219 17.00 2.94 -9.11
N GLU A 220 17.01 4.27 -9.18
CA GLU A 220 16.32 5.03 -10.21
C GLU A 220 16.94 4.84 -11.59
N GLU A 221 18.27 4.83 -11.67
CA GLU A 221 19.04 4.55 -12.89
C GLU A 221 18.84 3.10 -13.35
N ALA A 222 18.75 2.14 -12.44
CA ALA A 222 18.45 0.75 -12.78
C ALA A 222 17.09 0.56 -13.48
N MET A 223 16.15 1.49 -13.28
CA MET A 223 14.84 1.51 -13.96
C MET A 223 14.82 2.43 -15.20
N ASP A 224 15.95 2.66 -15.87
CA ASP A 224 16.00 3.48 -17.09
C ASP A 224 15.01 3.00 -18.19
N LYS A 225 14.79 3.84 -19.21
CA LYS A 225 13.87 3.52 -20.33
C LYS A 225 14.15 2.17 -21.02
N LYS A 226 15.38 1.66 -20.95
CA LYS A 226 15.79 0.42 -21.62
C LYS A 226 15.53 -0.82 -20.76
N SER A 227 15.49 -0.67 -19.43
CA SER A 227 15.33 -1.77 -18.48
C SER A 227 14.02 -2.57 -18.61
N ASN A 228 12.98 -2.01 -19.23
CA ASN A 228 11.60 -2.55 -19.25
C ASN A 228 11.03 -2.88 -17.84
N ILE A 229 11.67 -2.40 -16.77
CA ILE A 229 11.22 -2.56 -15.40
C ILE A 229 10.15 -1.51 -15.11
N TRP A 230 9.01 -1.95 -14.61
CA TRP A 230 7.87 -1.12 -14.25
C TRP A 230 7.75 -0.91 -12.74
N GLY A 231 8.21 -1.89 -11.97
CA GLY A 231 8.30 -1.79 -10.52
C GLY A 231 9.54 -2.48 -9.99
N LEU A 232 10.25 -1.80 -9.09
CA LEU A 232 11.46 -2.31 -8.43
C LEU A 232 11.32 -2.15 -6.92
N GLY A 233 11.35 -3.27 -6.21
CA GLY A 233 11.21 -3.31 -4.76
C GLY A 233 12.34 -4.05 -4.06
N PHE A 234 12.14 -4.30 -2.78
CA PHE A 234 13.08 -5.00 -1.91
C PHE A 234 12.38 -6.17 -1.21
N LYS A 235 13.15 -7.00 -0.51
CA LYS A 235 12.57 -8.09 0.28
C LYS A 235 11.70 -7.51 1.41
N GLY A 236 10.40 -7.76 1.33
CA GLY A 236 9.42 -7.28 2.29
C GLY A 236 9.63 -7.79 3.73
N ALA A 237 9.33 -6.92 4.69
CA ALA A 237 9.28 -7.22 6.11
C ALA A 237 8.14 -8.21 6.42
N THR A 238 8.44 -9.24 7.21
CA THR A 238 7.45 -10.23 7.69
C THR A 238 6.87 -9.91 9.07
N CYS A 239 7.51 -9.04 9.83
CA CYS A 239 7.04 -8.57 11.13
C CYS A 239 7.35 -7.08 11.34
N ASN A 240 6.65 -6.48 12.30
CA ASN A 240 7.00 -5.15 12.79
C ASN A 240 7.99 -5.30 13.95
N LYS A 241 8.92 -4.35 14.06
CA LYS A 241 9.93 -4.28 15.12
C LYS A 241 9.58 -3.19 16.13
N SER A 242 9.91 -3.44 17.38
CA SER A 242 9.79 -2.47 18.46
C SER A 242 10.87 -1.38 18.37
N ASP A 243 10.63 -0.26 19.06
CA ASP A 243 11.64 0.82 19.18
C ASP A 243 12.96 0.31 19.75
N TYR A 244 12.91 -0.59 20.73
CA TYR A 244 14.10 -1.17 21.35
C TYR A 244 14.94 -1.99 20.37
N GLU A 245 14.29 -2.75 19.49
CA GLU A 245 14.99 -3.48 18.44
C GLU A 245 15.71 -2.54 17.48
N PHE A 246 15.10 -1.41 17.11
CA PHE A 246 15.76 -0.41 16.26
C PHE A 246 16.93 0.27 16.98
N SER A 247 16.76 0.69 18.24
CA SER A 247 17.83 1.35 18.98
C SER A 247 19.00 0.42 19.29
N SER A 248 18.75 -0.88 19.48
CA SER A 248 19.80 -1.88 19.77
C SER A 248 20.50 -2.41 18.52
N GLN A 249 19.81 -2.53 17.38
CA GLN A 249 20.36 -3.11 16.14
C GLN A 249 20.79 -2.04 15.14
N GLY A 250 20.39 -0.78 15.31
CA GLY A 250 20.60 0.31 14.34
C GLY A 250 22.04 0.42 13.87
N LYS A 251 23.02 0.33 14.78
CA LYS A 251 24.46 0.47 14.44
C LYS A 251 25.01 -0.61 13.49
N SER A 252 24.33 -1.74 13.35
CA SER A 252 24.79 -2.86 12.52
C SER A 252 24.28 -2.83 11.07
N TYR A 253 23.30 -1.99 10.78
CA TYR A 253 22.77 -1.88 9.43
C TYR A 253 23.76 -1.12 8.54
N GLN A 254 23.77 -1.36 7.24
CA GLN A 254 24.64 -0.64 6.32
C GLN A 254 23.92 -0.39 4.98
N GLY A 255 24.37 0.64 4.27
CA GLY A 255 24.06 0.80 2.85
C GLY A 255 24.63 -0.37 2.05
N GLY A 256 24.07 -0.61 0.86
CA GLY A 256 24.48 -1.72 0.01
C GLY A 256 25.17 -1.24 -1.26
N GLU A 257 26.12 -2.02 -1.78
CA GLU A 257 26.56 -1.86 -3.17
C GLU A 257 25.54 -2.48 -4.11
N TRP A 258 25.32 -1.84 -5.26
CA TRP A 258 24.43 -2.37 -6.30
C TRP A 258 25.11 -3.46 -7.13
N MET A 259 24.42 -4.57 -7.33
CA MET A 259 24.82 -5.59 -8.29
C MET A 259 23.60 -6.09 -9.06
N GLU A 260 23.60 -5.92 -10.39
CA GLU A 260 22.46 -6.28 -11.25
C GLU A 260 22.08 -7.76 -11.15
N LYS A 261 23.06 -8.66 -10.98
CA LYS A 261 22.84 -10.11 -10.78
C LYS A 261 21.96 -10.45 -9.56
N ASN A 262 21.78 -9.52 -8.64
CA ASN A 262 20.98 -9.71 -7.43
C ASN A 262 19.50 -9.34 -7.62
N LEU A 263 19.10 -8.93 -8.82
CA LEU A 263 17.71 -8.68 -9.17
C LEU A 263 16.98 -9.98 -9.48
N ASP A 264 15.97 -10.27 -8.66
CA ASP A 264 15.05 -11.37 -8.86
C ASP A 264 13.81 -10.88 -9.65
N ASP A 265 13.30 -11.71 -10.55
CA ASP A 265 12.05 -11.46 -11.27
C ASP A 265 10.83 -12.13 -10.60
N ASN A 266 11.07 -12.84 -9.50
CA ASN A 266 10.06 -13.45 -8.66
C ASN A 266 9.93 -12.68 -7.33
N GLY A 267 8.68 -12.51 -6.88
CA GLY A 267 8.37 -11.95 -5.57
C GLY A 267 7.17 -11.03 -5.60
N VAL A 268 7.02 -10.25 -4.53
CA VAL A 268 5.92 -9.30 -4.36
C VAL A 268 6.50 -7.91 -4.15
N LEU A 269 6.12 -6.97 -5.01
CA LEU A 269 6.37 -5.54 -4.85
C LEU A 269 5.46 -5.02 -3.74
N GLN A 270 6.03 -4.75 -2.57
CA GLN A 270 5.29 -4.26 -1.42
C GLN A 270 6.17 -3.35 -0.57
N GLN A 271 5.51 -2.54 0.26
CA GLN A 271 6.07 -1.74 1.36
C GLN A 271 7.03 -0.61 0.95
N CYS A 272 7.97 -0.80 0.04
CA CYS A 272 8.83 0.24 -0.52
C CYS A 272 9.21 -0.14 -1.95
N VAL A 273 8.63 0.56 -2.92
CA VAL A 273 8.71 0.20 -4.34
C VAL A 273 8.88 1.45 -5.18
N LEU A 274 9.87 1.46 -6.07
CA LEU A 274 9.96 2.43 -7.15
C LEU A 274 9.09 1.98 -8.32
N TRP A 275 8.18 2.85 -8.76
CA TRP A 275 7.27 2.59 -9.87
C TRP A 275 7.59 3.48 -11.07
N ASN A 276 7.55 2.92 -12.27
CA ASN A 276 7.54 3.66 -13.53
C ASN A 276 6.09 4.11 -13.82
N ILE A 277 5.76 5.31 -13.39
CA ILE A 277 4.43 5.91 -13.50
C ILE A 277 4.03 6.13 -14.96
N GLU A 278 4.99 6.48 -15.83
CA GLU A 278 4.74 6.61 -17.26
C GLU A 278 4.24 5.29 -17.86
N LYS A 279 4.93 4.17 -17.60
CA LYS A 279 4.52 2.85 -18.09
C LYS A 279 3.17 2.40 -17.55
N LEU A 280 2.90 2.65 -16.27
CA LEU A 280 1.59 2.36 -15.68
C LEU A 280 0.48 3.21 -16.32
N ASN A 281 0.77 4.47 -16.67
CA ASN A 281 -0.18 5.36 -17.33
C ASN A 281 -0.46 4.93 -18.78
N GLU A 282 0.59 4.69 -19.58
CA GLU A 282 0.50 4.23 -20.98
C GLU A 282 -0.37 2.98 -21.11
N GLU A 283 -0.22 2.03 -20.18
CA GLU A 283 -0.93 0.75 -20.20
C GLU A 283 -2.21 0.76 -19.35
N LYS A 284 -2.57 1.92 -18.80
CA LYS A 284 -3.75 2.14 -17.97
C LYS A 284 -3.84 1.16 -16.80
N ILE A 285 -2.69 0.76 -16.25
CA ILE A 285 -2.59 -0.19 -15.14
C ILE A 285 -2.55 0.57 -13.82
N ASN A 286 -3.20 0.00 -12.81
CA ASN A 286 -3.14 0.45 -11.43
C ASN A 286 -3.41 -0.72 -10.46
N PHE A 287 -3.20 -0.50 -9.16
CA PHE A 287 -3.72 -1.34 -8.09
C PHE A 287 -5.23 -1.47 -8.22
N SER A 288 -5.74 -2.65 -7.86
CA SER A 288 -7.17 -2.93 -7.96
C SER A 288 -7.90 -2.44 -6.71
N PRO A 289 -8.80 -1.45 -6.81
CA PRO A 289 -9.60 -0.99 -5.68
C PRO A 289 -10.60 -2.04 -5.16
N TYR A 290 -10.78 -3.16 -5.89
CA TYR A 290 -11.62 -4.30 -5.48
C TYR A 290 -11.00 -5.18 -4.36
N PHE A 291 -9.72 -4.96 -4.05
CA PHE A 291 -9.04 -5.56 -2.89
C PHE A 291 -9.11 -4.58 -1.71
N ILE A 292 -10.04 -4.84 -0.79
CA ILE A 292 -10.36 -3.97 0.34
C ILE A 292 -9.47 -4.29 1.54
N THR A 293 -9.26 -5.57 1.84
CA THR A 293 -8.66 -6.01 3.11
C THR A 293 -7.19 -6.41 3.03
N SER A 294 -6.70 -6.87 1.88
CA SER A 294 -5.42 -7.55 1.72
C SER A 294 -5.07 -7.81 0.25
N ASN A 295 -3.85 -8.32 0.01
CA ASN A 295 -3.38 -8.91 -1.25
C ASN A 295 -3.42 -8.01 -2.49
N GLU A 296 -3.68 -6.72 -2.37
CA GLU A 296 -3.64 -5.81 -3.50
C GLU A 296 -2.22 -5.73 -4.11
N ASP A 297 -1.17 -5.71 -3.27
CA ASP A 297 0.24 -5.74 -3.67
C ASP A 297 0.59 -7.05 -4.40
N THR A 298 0.21 -8.18 -3.80
CA THR A 298 0.39 -9.52 -4.38
C THR A 298 -0.31 -9.62 -5.73
N SER A 299 -1.55 -9.16 -5.81
CA SER A 299 -2.38 -9.27 -7.01
C SER A 299 -1.79 -8.46 -8.17
N LEU A 300 -1.33 -7.23 -7.94
CA LEU A 300 -0.68 -6.42 -8.96
C LEU A 300 0.69 -7.01 -9.36
N SER A 301 1.47 -7.51 -8.39
CA SER A 301 2.74 -8.19 -8.65
C SER A 301 2.52 -9.40 -9.57
N ASN A 302 1.55 -10.25 -9.24
CA ASN A 302 1.16 -11.42 -10.03
C ASN A 302 0.72 -11.02 -11.44
N TYR A 303 -0.09 -9.95 -11.56
CA TYR A 303 -0.54 -9.44 -12.84
C TYR A 303 0.63 -8.95 -13.73
N LEU A 304 1.63 -8.28 -13.15
CA LEU A 304 2.80 -7.78 -13.88
C LEU A 304 3.77 -8.90 -14.28
N MET A 305 4.10 -9.80 -13.34
CA MET A 305 4.94 -10.97 -13.60
C MET A 305 4.38 -11.78 -14.77
N LYS A 306 3.07 -11.99 -14.80
CA LYS A 306 2.40 -12.65 -15.91
C LYS A 306 2.55 -11.89 -17.22
N LYS A 307 2.18 -10.60 -17.24
CA LYS A 307 2.10 -9.85 -18.51
C LYS A 307 3.46 -9.85 -19.22
N LYS A 308 4.55 -9.62 -18.47
CA LYS A 308 5.95 -9.86 -18.87
C LYS A 308 6.81 -9.95 -17.60
N PRO A 309 7.48 -11.08 -17.28
CA PRO A 309 8.29 -11.22 -16.06
C PRO A 309 9.37 -10.15 -15.90
N SER A 310 9.86 -9.56 -17.00
CA SER A 310 10.83 -8.45 -16.98
C SER A 310 10.33 -7.14 -16.36
N LYS A 311 9.03 -7.00 -16.12
CA LYS A 311 8.42 -5.75 -15.61
C LYS A 311 8.56 -5.56 -14.10
N LEU A 312 8.84 -6.62 -13.34
CA LEU A 312 8.96 -6.58 -11.89
C LEU A 312 10.35 -7.02 -11.49
N ARG A 313 11.01 -6.28 -10.59
CA ARG A 313 12.28 -6.70 -10.01
C ARG A 313 12.30 -6.54 -8.50
N ILE A 314 12.92 -7.49 -7.81
CA ILE A 314 13.21 -7.42 -6.38
C ILE A 314 14.72 -7.41 -6.20
N TYR A 315 15.26 -6.36 -5.58
CA TYR A 315 16.65 -6.33 -5.16
C TYR A 315 16.81 -7.17 -3.88
N SER A 316 17.22 -8.43 -4.05
CA SER A 316 17.23 -9.45 -3.00
C SER A 316 18.13 -9.18 -1.77
N PRO A 317 19.25 -8.44 -1.86
CA PRO A 317 20.04 -8.05 -0.69
C PRO A 317 19.32 -7.02 0.17
N GLY A 318 18.46 -6.20 -0.47
CA GLY A 318 17.68 -5.16 0.18
C GLY A 318 16.60 -5.75 1.08
N LYS A 319 16.56 -5.39 2.36
CA LYS A 319 15.53 -5.87 3.31
C LYS A 319 14.81 -4.73 3.99
N ILE A 320 13.48 -4.72 3.88
CA ILE A 320 12.62 -3.73 4.52
C ILE A 320 12.42 -4.08 5.99
N TYR A 321 12.46 -3.06 6.85
CA TYR A 321 12.13 -3.13 8.26
C TYR A 321 11.01 -2.16 8.60
N LYS A 322 10.03 -2.65 9.36
CA LYS A 322 8.82 -1.89 9.71
C LYS A 322 8.75 -1.56 11.19
N GLY A 323 8.33 -0.34 11.50
CA GLY A 323 7.99 0.10 12.84
C GLY A 323 6.71 -0.54 13.36
N GLN A 324 6.74 -0.98 14.62
CA GLN A 324 5.53 -1.35 15.34
C GLN A 324 4.76 -0.09 15.71
N HIS A 325 3.55 0.04 15.15
CA HIS A 325 2.59 1.02 15.62
C HIS A 325 2.24 0.73 17.08
N LYS A 326 2.55 1.68 17.96
CA LYS A 326 2.08 1.68 19.34
C LYS A 326 0.93 2.66 19.41
N PRO A 327 -0.34 2.20 19.43
CA PRO A 327 -1.45 3.12 19.67
C PRO A 327 -1.18 3.83 20.99
N ASN A 328 -1.42 5.14 21.02
CA ASN A 328 -1.25 5.94 22.22
C ASN A 328 -2.15 5.33 23.32
N ASN A 329 -1.58 4.80 24.40
CA ASN A 329 -2.36 4.16 25.49
C ASN A 329 -3.32 5.13 26.21
N LYS A 330 -3.30 6.42 25.86
CA LYS A 330 -4.33 7.36 26.23
C LYS A 330 -5.65 6.84 25.63
N LYS A 331 -6.62 6.50 26.47
CA LYS A 331 -8.01 6.14 26.12
C LYS A 331 -8.75 7.31 25.43
N LYS A 332 -8.11 8.02 24.51
CA LYS A 332 -8.79 9.02 23.71
C LYS A 332 -9.83 8.27 22.87
N PRO A 333 -11.10 8.71 22.89
CA PRO A 333 -12.07 8.17 21.97
C PRO A 333 -11.54 8.38 20.55
N ARG A 334 -11.79 7.39 19.68
CA ARG A 334 -11.47 7.51 18.24
C ARG A 334 -12.04 8.82 17.73
N THR A 335 -11.28 9.52 16.89
CA THR A 335 -11.82 10.70 16.22
C THR A 335 -13.00 10.29 15.34
N LYS A 336 -13.98 11.18 15.14
CA LYS A 336 -15.12 10.92 14.25
C LYS A 336 -14.66 10.40 12.87
N PRO A 337 -13.64 10.98 12.21
CA PRO A 337 -13.09 10.43 10.97
C PRO A 337 -12.61 8.98 11.04
N GLN A 338 -11.91 8.60 12.11
CA GLN A 338 -11.44 7.22 12.29
C GLN A 338 -12.61 6.25 12.48
N TYR A 339 -13.65 6.67 13.20
CA TYR A 339 -14.88 5.89 13.34
C TYR A 339 -15.57 5.72 11.98
N ASP A 340 -15.79 6.82 11.25
CA ASP A 340 -16.50 6.80 9.96
C ASP A 340 -15.78 5.92 8.93
N ILE A 341 -14.45 5.99 8.83
CA ILE A 341 -13.66 5.14 7.93
C ILE A 341 -13.77 3.66 8.30
N ASN A 342 -13.62 3.33 9.59
CA ASN A 342 -13.72 1.94 10.04
C ASN A 342 -15.12 1.39 9.78
N TYR A 343 -16.16 2.16 10.13
CA TYR A 343 -17.56 1.78 9.90
C TYR A 343 -17.83 1.48 8.42
N GLN A 344 -17.37 2.35 7.51
CA GLN A 344 -17.60 2.17 6.07
C GLN A 344 -16.84 0.96 5.51
N ARG A 345 -15.58 0.75 5.95
CA ARG A 345 -14.81 -0.45 5.61
C ARG A 345 -15.55 -1.71 6.06
N ASP A 346 -15.92 -1.75 7.33
CA ASP A 346 -16.48 -2.94 7.97
C ASP A 346 -17.88 -3.25 7.41
N ASN A 347 -18.66 -2.23 7.02
CA ASN A 347 -19.92 -2.39 6.30
C ASN A 347 -19.75 -3.05 4.93
N ILE A 348 -18.76 -2.63 4.13
CA ILE A 348 -18.51 -3.25 2.82
C ILE A 348 -18.00 -4.69 3.00
N ILE A 349 -17.08 -4.91 3.95
CA ILE A 349 -16.57 -6.25 4.28
C ILE A 349 -17.71 -7.18 4.69
N LYS A 350 -18.66 -6.71 5.52
CA LYS A 350 -19.83 -7.50 5.92
C LYS A 350 -20.69 -7.91 4.72
N ILE A 351 -20.94 -7.00 3.78
CA ILE A 351 -21.75 -7.32 2.60
C ILE A 351 -21.04 -8.34 1.69
N PHE A 352 -19.72 -8.25 1.57
CA PHE A 352 -18.93 -9.28 0.89
C PHE A 352 -18.96 -10.60 1.63
N GLY A 353 -18.79 -10.61 2.95
CA GLY A 353 -18.91 -11.79 3.79
C GLY A 353 -20.22 -12.54 3.56
N GLU A 354 -21.35 -11.85 3.52
CA GLU A 354 -22.64 -12.53 3.28
C GLU A 354 -22.77 -13.14 1.87
N ARG A 355 -22.14 -12.54 0.85
CA ARG A 355 -22.23 -12.99 -0.55
C ARG A 355 -21.22 -14.09 -0.89
N GLU A 356 -20.05 -14.04 -0.28
CA GLU A 356 -18.91 -14.89 -0.62
C GLU A 356 -18.83 -16.13 0.30
N LYS A 357 -19.79 -16.32 1.21
CA LYS A 357 -19.72 -17.38 2.24
C LYS A 357 -19.91 -18.78 1.67
N THR A 358 -20.54 -18.88 0.51
CA THR A 358 -20.77 -20.15 -0.19
C THR A 358 -19.65 -20.52 -1.14
N THR A 359 -18.57 -19.71 -1.24
CA THR A 359 -17.40 -20.06 -2.04
C THR A 359 -16.79 -21.36 -1.53
N ILE A 360 -16.58 -22.31 -2.43
CA ILE A 360 -15.99 -23.61 -2.15
C ILE A 360 -14.48 -23.48 -2.08
N VAL A 361 -13.91 -24.03 -1.00
CA VAL A 361 -12.46 -24.08 -0.77
C VAL A 361 -12.05 -25.50 -0.44
N ASN A 362 -10.89 -25.90 -0.96
CA ASN A 362 -10.27 -27.21 -0.78
C ASN A 362 -9.04 -27.08 0.13
N PRO A 363 -9.19 -27.03 1.47
CA PRO A 363 -8.07 -27.09 2.38
C PRO A 363 -7.31 -28.42 2.24
N PRO A 364 -6.09 -28.54 2.83
CA PRO A 364 -5.20 -29.69 2.64
C PRO A 364 -5.76 -31.07 3.02
N SER A 365 -6.95 -31.15 3.63
CA SER A 365 -7.65 -32.40 3.94
C SER A 365 -8.31 -33.07 2.73
N ASN A 366 -8.23 -32.48 1.53
CA ASN A 366 -8.92 -32.94 0.30
C ASN A 366 -10.45 -33.05 0.45
N GLN A 367 -11.03 -32.37 1.44
CA GLN A 367 -12.47 -32.23 1.59
C GLN A 367 -12.86 -30.82 1.18
N GLU A 368 -13.90 -30.70 0.35
CA GLU A 368 -14.44 -29.40 -0.05
C GLU A 368 -15.29 -28.82 1.10
N TYR A 369 -15.10 -27.53 1.37
CA TYR A 369 -15.91 -26.80 2.35
C TYR A 369 -16.44 -25.51 1.75
N GLU A 370 -17.66 -25.14 2.13
CA GLU A 370 -18.09 -23.75 2.01
C GLU A 370 -17.25 -22.91 2.98
N LEU A 371 -16.62 -21.86 2.46
CA LEU A 371 -15.72 -20.98 3.20
C LEU A 371 -16.36 -20.42 4.47
N GLY A 372 -17.64 -20.03 4.39
CA GLY A 372 -18.42 -19.54 5.51
C GLY A 372 -18.53 -20.56 6.65
N LYS A 373 -18.89 -21.81 6.34
CA LYS A 373 -18.98 -22.90 7.33
C LYS A 373 -17.64 -23.15 8.01
N TYR A 374 -16.56 -23.20 7.22
CA TYR A 374 -15.21 -23.37 7.76
C TYR A 374 -14.78 -22.24 8.71
N ILE A 375 -15.17 -20.99 8.40
CA ILE A 375 -14.88 -19.82 9.24
C ILE A 375 -15.76 -19.83 10.50
N GLU A 376 -17.05 -20.17 10.38
CA GLU A 376 -17.98 -20.28 11.51
C GLU A 376 -17.52 -21.29 12.56
N GLU A 377 -16.94 -22.42 12.12
CA GLU A 377 -16.37 -23.44 13.03
C GLU A 377 -15.15 -22.94 13.82
N LYS A 378 -14.44 -21.93 13.31
CA LYS A 378 -13.16 -21.47 13.87
C LYS A 378 -13.24 -20.15 14.63
N PHE A 379 -14.24 -19.33 14.36
CA PHE A 379 -14.35 -17.99 14.90
C PHE A 379 -15.74 -17.74 15.47
N THR A 380 -15.81 -17.16 16.66
CA THR A 380 -17.09 -16.88 17.34
C THR A 380 -17.60 -15.45 17.14
N ASN A 381 -16.71 -14.51 16.81
CA ASN A 381 -17.05 -13.09 16.65
C ASN A 381 -17.35 -12.74 15.18
N ASP A 382 -18.53 -12.17 14.90
CA ASP A 382 -18.98 -11.92 13.53
C ASP A 382 -18.13 -10.89 12.76
N ASP A 383 -17.59 -9.88 13.42
CA ASP A 383 -16.68 -8.91 12.77
C ASP A 383 -15.37 -9.59 12.35
N GLN A 384 -14.86 -10.49 13.20
CA GLN A 384 -13.69 -11.31 12.87
C GLN A 384 -13.99 -12.27 11.71
N LYS A 385 -15.16 -12.94 11.71
CA LYS A 385 -15.58 -13.85 10.63
C LYS A 385 -15.59 -13.12 9.28
N ASN A 386 -16.30 -11.99 9.19
CA ASN A 386 -16.42 -11.19 7.97
C ASN A 386 -15.05 -10.72 7.46
N LYS A 387 -14.18 -10.26 8.36
CA LYS A 387 -12.82 -9.83 7.99
C LYS A 387 -11.96 -11.00 7.48
N VAL A 388 -11.96 -12.14 8.17
CA VAL A 388 -11.20 -13.33 7.75
C VAL A 388 -11.69 -13.82 6.40
N GLN A 389 -13.01 -13.80 6.18
CA GLN A 389 -13.61 -14.20 4.92
C GLN A 389 -13.22 -13.29 3.76
N SER A 390 -13.26 -11.96 3.95
CA SER A 390 -12.80 -11.02 2.91
C SER A 390 -11.32 -11.22 2.56
N ILE A 391 -10.47 -11.48 3.57
CA ILE A 391 -9.04 -11.78 3.36
C ILE A 391 -8.86 -13.09 2.57
N ALA A 392 -9.62 -14.12 2.93
CA ALA A 392 -9.61 -15.41 2.25
C ALA A 392 -9.96 -15.29 0.77
N ILE A 393 -11.05 -14.58 0.46
CA ILE A 393 -11.49 -14.37 -0.91
C ILE A 393 -10.46 -13.56 -1.71
N GLU A 394 -9.84 -12.55 -1.10
CA GLU A 394 -8.78 -11.79 -1.78
C GLU A 394 -7.50 -12.61 -2.02
N GLN A 395 -7.20 -13.59 -1.17
CA GLN A 395 -6.13 -14.56 -1.43
C GLN A 395 -6.48 -15.45 -2.62
N ILE A 396 -7.73 -15.94 -2.70
CA ILE A 396 -8.23 -16.71 -3.84
C ILE A 396 -8.13 -15.87 -5.12
N MET A 397 -8.64 -14.65 -5.10
CA MET A 397 -8.57 -13.72 -6.24
C MET A 397 -7.12 -13.49 -6.68
N ALA A 398 -6.19 -13.22 -5.75
CA ALA A 398 -4.78 -13.02 -6.07
C ALA A 398 -4.12 -14.28 -6.64
N HIS A 399 -4.51 -15.47 -6.18
CA HIS A 399 -4.05 -16.74 -6.73
C HIS A 399 -4.62 -17.01 -8.13
N VAL A 400 -5.89 -16.67 -8.40
CA VAL A 400 -6.46 -16.74 -9.75
C VAL A 400 -5.70 -15.81 -10.71
N VAL A 401 -5.27 -14.63 -10.25
CA VAL A 401 -4.40 -13.72 -11.01
C VAL A 401 -3.04 -14.34 -11.31
N GLU A 402 -2.43 -15.00 -10.33
CA GLU A 402 -1.16 -15.73 -10.47
C GLU A 402 -1.24 -16.83 -11.53
N GLN A 403 -2.31 -17.64 -11.49
CA GLN A 403 -2.50 -18.81 -12.34
C GLN A 403 -2.90 -18.50 -13.78
N GLN A 404 -2.94 -17.22 -14.15
CA GLN A 404 -2.93 -16.80 -15.54
C GLN A 404 -4.14 -17.25 -16.37
N LYS A 405 -5.28 -17.57 -15.77
CA LYS A 405 -6.43 -17.98 -16.56
C LYS A 405 -7.15 -16.75 -17.13
N ASN A 406 -7.81 -16.85 -18.28
CA ASN A 406 -8.59 -15.75 -18.91
C ASN A 406 -9.85 -15.36 -18.11
N TRP A 407 -9.82 -15.60 -16.80
CA TRP A 407 -10.93 -15.52 -15.85
C TRP A 407 -10.92 -14.20 -15.10
N VAL A 408 -9.73 -13.58 -14.98
CA VAL A 408 -9.55 -12.29 -14.33
C VAL A 408 -10.07 -11.18 -15.25
N PRO A 409 -11.10 -10.42 -14.86
CA PRO A 409 -11.57 -9.30 -15.66
C PRO A 409 -10.48 -8.24 -15.76
N GLN A 410 -10.16 -7.77 -16.97
CA GLN A 410 -9.12 -6.75 -17.17
C GLN A 410 -9.42 -5.45 -16.39
N GLU A 411 -10.71 -5.14 -16.23
CA GLU A 411 -11.19 -3.93 -15.54
C GLU A 411 -10.74 -3.82 -14.08
N ILE A 412 -10.32 -4.92 -13.41
CA ILE A 412 -9.87 -4.81 -12.02
C ILE A 412 -8.51 -4.12 -11.88
N PHE A 413 -7.59 -4.32 -12.84
CA PHE A 413 -6.28 -3.66 -12.87
C PHE A 413 -6.20 -2.53 -13.90
N GLN A 414 -7.20 -2.44 -14.77
CA GLN A 414 -7.37 -1.35 -15.72
C GLN A 414 -8.78 -0.73 -15.56
N PRO A 415 -9.11 -0.16 -14.39
CA PRO A 415 -10.45 0.40 -14.14
C PRO A 415 -10.80 1.58 -15.06
N ASN A 416 -9.81 2.10 -15.79
CA ASN A 416 -9.86 3.23 -16.69
C ASN A 416 -9.62 2.84 -18.17
N ILE A 417 -9.98 1.60 -18.58
CA ILE A 417 -9.74 1.10 -19.96
C ILE A 417 -10.18 2.07 -21.06
N THR A 418 -11.33 2.72 -20.89
CA THR A 418 -11.95 3.54 -21.94
C THR A 418 -11.49 5.00 -21.92
N LYS A 419 -11.11 5.56 -20.77
CA LYS A 419 -10.72 6.97 -20.59
C LYS A 419 -9.79 7.10 -19.37
N GLU A 420 -8.94 8.13 -19.35
CA GLU A 420 -8.14 8.46 -18.17
C GLU A 420 -9.01 8.65 -16.93
N GLN A 421 -8.45 8.39 -15.74
CA GLN A 421 -9.15 8.65 -14.48
C GLN A 421 -9.57 10.12 -14.44
N ASN A 422 -10.87 10.36 -14.27
CA ASN A 422 -11.33 11.71 -13.98
C ASN A 422 -10.93 12.06 -12.55
N ILE A 423 -10.06 13.07 -12.42
CA ILE A 423 -9.54 13.59 -11.15
C ILE A 423 -10.12 14.99 -10.92
N GLU A 424 -10.76 15.19 -9.77
CA GLU A 424 -11.17 16.50 -9.27
C GLU A 424 -10.15 16.97 -8.23
N GLU A 425 -9.53 18.13 -8.47
CA GLU A 425 -8.68 18.80 -7.49
C GLU A 425 -9.54 19.60 -6.51
N LYS A 426 -9.32 19.35 -5.22
CA LYS A 426 -9.93 20.10 -4.12
C LYS A 426 -8.86 20.86 -3.36
N THR A 427 -8.91 22.18 -3.42
CA THR A 427 -8.08 23.04 -2.57
C THR A 427 -8.65 23.08 -1.15
N ILE A 428 -7.80 22.85 -0.17
CA ILE A 428 -8.18 22.72 1.23
C ILE A 428 -7.70 23.96 1.97
N ASN A 429 -8.65 24.77 2.43
CA ASN A 429 -8.34 25.96 3.22
C ASN A 429 -8.03 25.52 4.67
N PRO A 430 -6.79 25.69 5.16
CA PRO A 430 -6.49 25.47 6.56
C PRO A 430 -7.09 26.65 7.33
N LYS A 431 -8.37 26.57 7.73
CA LYS A 431 -8.90 27.60 8.63
C LYS A 431 -8.08 27.53 9.93
N PRO A 432 -7.47 28.64 10.38
CA PRO A 432 -6.86 28.68 11.70
C PRO A 432 -7.99 28.51 12.72
N GLU A 433 -7.93 27.45 13.52
CA GLU A 433 -8.73 27.41 14.74
C GLU A 433 -8.16 28.49 15.64
N SER A 434 -8.95 29.54 15.87
CA SER A 434 -8.72 30.47 16.97
C SER A 434 -8.63 29.63 18.25
N LYS A 435 -7.44 29.57 18.84
CA LYS A 435 -7.19 28.87 20.11
C LYS A 435 -7.99 29.50 21.24
#